data_AF-A0A7N2R8Z9-F1
#
_entry.id   AF-A0A7N2R8Z9-F1
#
_cell.length_a   1.000
_cell.length_b   1.000
_cell.length_c   1.000
_cell.angle_alpha   90.00
_cell.angle_beta   90.00
_cell.angle_gamma   90.00
#
_symmetry.space_group_name_H-M   'P 1'
#
loop_
_entity.id
_entity.type
_entity.pdbx_description
1 polymer ?
#
loop_
_entity_poly.entity_id
_entity_poly.type
_entity_poly.pdbx_seq_one_letter_code
_entity_poly.pdbx_strand_id
1 'polypeptide(L)'
;MVTMVPIKKPRSATAERANRKPNCNAPGAGCYDPRFIGGDGIVFYFHGKSNGNFSLVSDLNLQINARFTGLHPAGRTRDYTWIQALGKAISHEKSPENDLIVERTSNKSSVVVTLPEVAEISVNMVPVRKEDDRIHNYQIPSDDCFAHLRFYGLSSKVEGVLGRIYQPDFKNPAKPGVAMPVVRGEDKYRTTLLVSADCSSCVFSPAGVVDQKDSLVMEYGMLDCAGGATGGNGIVCRK
;
A
#
# COMPACT_ATOMS: atom_id res chain seq x y z
N MET A 1 3.01 -6.99 19.38
CA MET A 1 4.43 -7.06 18.96
C MET A 1 4.69 -5.94 17.96
N VAL A 2 5.64 -5.04 18.24
CA VAL A 2 6.02 -3.93 17.35
C VAL A 2 7.09 -4.43 16.39
N THR A 3 6.81 -4.41 15.08
CA THR A 3 7.78 -4.82 14.06
C THR A 3 8.08 -3.66 13.14
N MET A 4 9.31 -3.14 13.20
CA MET A 4 9.86 -2.26 12.18
C MET A 4 10.43 -3.12 11.06
N VAL A 5 9.95 -2.93 9.84
CA VAL A 5 10.42 -3.64 8.66
C VAL A 5 11.14 -2.64 7.75
N PRO A 6 12.48 -2.68 7.66
CA PRO A 6 13.20 -1.85 6.71
C PRO A 6 12.90 -2.31 5.28
N ILE A 7 12.68 -1.34 4.39
CA ILE A 7 12.58 -1.59 2.96
C ILE A 7 13.99 -1.48 2.39
N LYS A 8 14.51 -2.60 1.87
CA LYS A 8 15.86 -2.69 1.30
C LYS A 8 15.85 -3.48 0.02
N LYS A 9 16.82 -3.19 -0.85
CA LYS A 9 16.99 -3.91 -2.10
C LYS A 9 17.19 -5.42 -1.85
N PRO A 10 16.43 -6.32 -2.51
CA PRO A 10 16.58 -7.76 -2.32
C PRO A 10 17.97 -8.26 -2.77
N ARG A 11 18.62 -9.12 -1.97
CA ARG A 11 19.96 -9.67 -2.28
C ARG A 11 20.02 -10.48 -3.58
N SER A 12 18.90 -11.11 -3.97
CA SER A 12 18.77 -11.89 -5.21
C SER A 12 18.26 -11.06 -6.39
N ALA A 13 18.03 -9.75 -6.22
CA ALA A 13 17.80 -8.86 -7.35
C ALA A 13 19.15 -8.58 -8.04
N THR A 14 19.77 -9.62 -8.59
CA THR A 14 20.62 -9.43 -9.76
C THR A 14 19.77 -8.64 -10.76
N ALA A 15 20.35 -7.58 -11.31
CA ALA A 15 19.72 -6.82 -12.38
C ALA A 15 19.44 -7.82 -13.50
N GLU A 16 18.25 -8.38 -13.51
CA GLU A 16 17.91 -9.45 -14.42
C GLU A 16 18.03 -8.84 -15.81
N ARG A 17 18.95 -9.39 -16.62
CA ARG A 17 19.10 -9.11 -18.03
C ARG A 17 17.77 -9.44 -18.71
N ALA A 18 16.84 -8.51 -18.71
CA ALA A 18 15.71 -8.52 -19.58
C ALA A 18 15.77 -7.22 -20.37
N ASN A 19 16.17 -7.34 -21.64
CA ASN A 19 15.93 -6.34 -22.69
C ASN A 19 14.43 -6.07 -22.93
N ARG A 20 13.55 -6.41 -21.97
CA ARG A 20 12.15 -6.03 -21.96
C ARG A 20 12.02 -4.80 -21.08
N LYS A 21 11.68 -3.66 -21.69
CA LYS A 21 11.09 -2.55 -20.95
C LYS A 21 9.88 -3.12 -20.20
N PRO A 22 9.84 -3.06 -18.86
CA PRO A 22 8.65 -3.46 -18.14
C PRO A 22 7.49 -2.61 -18.65
N ASN A 23 6.30 -3.20 -18.81
CA ASN A 23 5.13 -2.42 -19.19
C ASN A 23 4.75 -1.52 -18.02
N CYS A 24 5.25 -0.28 -18.06
CA CYS A 24 5.10 0.71 -17.00
C CYS A 24 3.68 1.28 -16.87
N ASN A 25 2.80 0.96 -17.83
CA ASN A 25 1.43 1.45 -17.95
C ASN A 25 0.38 0.42 -17.53
N ALA A 26 0.79 -0.80 -17.15
CA ALA A 26 -0.16 -1.78 -16.62
C ALA A 26 -0.59 -1.41 -15.18
N PRO A 27 -1.83 -1.73 -14.76
CA PRO A 27 -2.22 -1.66 -13.35
C PRO A 27 -1.26 -2.49 -12.50
N GLY A 28 -0.66 -1.90 -11.47
CA GLY A 28 0.38 -2.58 -10.66
C GLY A 28 1.81 -2.50 -11.21
N ALA A 29 2.06 -1.79 -12.33
CA ALA A 29 3.38 -1.72 -12.93
C ALA A 29 4.42 -1.03 -12.03
N GLY A 30 5.51 -1.75 -11.76
CA GLY A 30 6.64 -1.36 -10.91
C GLY A 30 7.65 -0.37 -11.51
N CYS A 31 7.33 0.37 -12.56
CA CYS A 31 8.26 1.40 -13.08
C CYS A 31 8.03 2.76 -12.43
N TYR A 32 9.08 3.59 -12.40
CA TYR A 32 9.04 5.00 -11.94
C TYR A 32 8.89 5.19 -10.43
N ASP A 33 8.77 6.47 -10.03
CA ASP A 33 8.62 6.98 -8.67
C ASP A 33 7.64 6.17 -7.81
N PRO A 34 7.88 6.07 -6.48
CA PRO A 34 7.04 5.30 -5.57
C PRO A 34 5.62 5.83 -5.64
N ARG A 35 4.75 5.00 -6.20
CA ARG A 35 3.34 5.31 -6.43
C ARG A 35 2.46 4.35 -5.67
N PHE A 36 1.36 4.88 -5.18
CA PHE A 36 0.34 4.12 -4.49
C PHE A 36 -0.79 3.81 -5.45
N ILE A 37 -1.43 2.67 -5.25
CA ILE A 37 -2.59 2.24 -6.02
C ILE A 37 -3.75 2.14 -5.05
N GLY A 38 -4.76 2.99 -5.23
CA GLY A 38 -5.98 2.96 -4.45
C GLY A 38 -6.81 1.69 -4.69
N GLY A 39 -7.80 1.44 -3.84
CA GLY A 39 -8.79 0.38 -4.05
C GLY A 39 -9.55 0.52 -5.37
N ASP A 40 -9.71 1.76 -5.84
CA ASP A 40 -10.27 2.17 -7.13
C ASP A 40 -9.34 1.91 -8.34
N GLY A 41 -8.11 1.43 -8.10
CA GLY A 41 -7.10 1.22 -9.13
C GLY A 41 -6.41 2.50 -9.62
N ILE A 42 -6.71 3.66 -9.05
CA ILE A 42 -6.09 4.94 -9.41
C ILE A 42 -4.71 5.04 -8.78
N VAL A 43 -3.75 5.42 -9.62
CA VAL A 43 -2.37 5.66 -9.23
C VAL A 43 -2.20 7.10 -8.74
N PHE A 44 -1.61 7.29 -7.57
CA PHE A 44 -1.28 8.62 -7.04
C PHE A 44 0.02 8.62 -6.25
N TYR A 45 0.52 9.84 -6.02
CA TYR A 45 1.77 10.09 -5.32
C TYR A 45 1.49 10.75 -3.97
N PHE A 46 2.26 10.34 -2.97
CA PHE A 46 2.30 11.04 -1.70
C PHE A 46 3.75 11.41 -1.40
N HIS A 47 3.99 12.71 -1.31
CA HIS A 47 5.28 13.25 -0.89
C HIS A 47 5.22 13.46 0.61
N GLY A 48 5.65 12.45 1.37
CA GLY A 48 5.88 12.60 2.80
C GLY A 48 7.10 13.50 3.04
N LYS A 49 7.17 14.15 4.19
CA LYS A 49 8.38 14.87 4.61
C LYS A 49 9.52 13.88 4.90
N SER A 50 10.73 14.21 4.44
CA SER A 50 11.92 13.42 4.77
C SER A 50 12.11 13.32 6.29
N ASN A 51 12.46 12.11 6.77
CA ASN A 51 12.52 11.73 8.18
C ASN A 51 11.19 11.84 8.96
N GLY A 52 10.06 11.94 8.26
CA GLY A 52 8.72 11.89 8.86
C GLY A 52 8.13 10.48 8.93
N ASN A 53 7.25 10.26 9.90
CA ASN A 53 6.41 9.07 9.98
C ASN A 53 4.97 9.45 9.62
N PHE A 54 4.31 8.62 8.81
CA PHE A 54 2.95 8.85 8.35
C PHE A 54 2.11 7.57 8.38
N SER A 55 0.86 7.71 8.82
CA SER A 55 -0.16 6.66 8.75
C SER A 55 -0.57 6.43 7.29
N LEU A 56 -0.20 5.27 6.75
CA LEU A 56 -0.66 4.82 5.45
C LEU A 56 -2.08 4.25 5.55
N VAL A 57 -2.31 3.44 6.57
CA VAL A 57 -3.59 2.80 6.89
C VAL A 57 -3.79 2.86 8.40
N SER A 58 -4.97 3.32 8.81
CA SER A 58 -5.45 3.30 10.18
C SER A 58 -6.87 2.75 10.16
N ASP A 59 -7.04 1.56 10.70
CA ASP A 59 -8.31 0.88 10.86
C ASP A 59 -8.44 0.48 12.34
N LEU A 60 -9.63 0.09 12.78
CA LEU A 60 -9.89 -0.22 14.20
C LEU A 60 -8.91 -1.25 14.78
N ASN A 61 -8.56 -2.25 13.96
CA ASN A 61 -7.69 -3.36 14.36
C ASN A 61 -6.31 -3.34 13.72
N LEU A 62 -6.02 -2.38 12.83
CA LEU A 62 -4.78 -2.34 12.06
C LEU A 62 -4.25 -0.92 11.90
N GLN A 63 -3.01 -0.70 12.32
CA GLN A 63 -2.25 0.51 12.01
C GLN A 63 -1.03 0.13 11.16
N ILE A 64 -0.89 0.74 9.98
CA ILE A 64 0.32 0.66 9.15
C ILE A 64 0.86 2.07 8.93
N ASN A 65 2.08 2.29 9.38
CA ASN A 65 2.79 3.54 9.17
C ASN A 65 3.99 3.32 8.24
N ALA A 66 4.41 4.39 7.59
CA ALA A 66 5.66 4.44 6.83
C ALA A 66 6.56 5.56 7.35
N ARG A 67 7.84 5.24 7.50
CA ARG A 67 8.91 6.22 7.65
C ARG A 67 9.41 6.62 6.27
N PHE A 68 9.38 7.90 5.98
CA PHE A 68 9.91 8.46 4.75
C PHE A 68 11.36 8.90 4.94
N THR A 69 12.19 8.62 3.96
CA THR A 69 13.50 9.24 3.78
C THR A 69 13.47 10.05 2.49
N GLY A 70 14.48 10.89 2.27
CA GLY A 70 14.55 11.67 1.04
C GLY A 70 15.86 12.40 0.84
N LEU A 71 16.03 12.88 -0.39
CA LEU A 71 17.17 13.64 -0.86
C LEU A 71 16.68 14.93 -1.53
N HIS A 72 17.56 15.93 -1.59
CA HIS A 72 17.33 17.15 -2.35
C HIS A 72 18.39 17.28 -3.46
N PRO A 73 18.21 16.59 -4.61
CA PRO A 73 19.16 16.67 -5.72
C PRO A 73 19.27 18.11 -6.23
N ALA A 74 20.48 18.55 -6.54
CA ALA A 74 20.73 19.88 -7.11
C ALA A 74 19.87 20.11 -8.37
N GLY A 75 19.24 21.28 -8.46
CA GLY A 75 18.37 21.66 -9.58
C GLY A 75 16.92 21.17 -9.48
N ARG A 76 16.54 20.47 -8.41
CA ARG A 76 15.13 20.16 -8.12
C ARG A 76 14.51 21.23 -7.23
N THR A 77 13.22 21.47 -7.41
CA THR A 77 12.44 22.45 -6.62
C THR A 77 11.83 21.85 -5.36
N ARG A 78 11.92 20.53 -5.17
CA ARG A 78 11.30 19.78 -4.07
C ARG A 78 12.17 18.58 -3.69
N ASP A 79 12.02 18.18 -2.43
CA ASP A 79 12.61 16.95 -1.92
C ASP A 79 12.00 15.74 -2.63
N TYR A 80 12.88 14.80 -2.95
CA TYR A 80 12.51 13.49 -3.44
C TYR A 80 12.45 12.52 -2.27
N THR A 81 11.28 11.94 -2.00
CA THR A 81 11.06 11.11 -0.81
C THR A 81 10.50 9.73 -1.15
N TRP A 82 10.94 8.71 -0.42
CA TRP A 82 10.46 7.34 -0.55
C TRP A 82 10.36 6.64 0.81
N ILE A 83 9.73 5.47 0.84
CA ILE A 83 9.52 4.69 2.06
C ILE A 83 10.83 3.98 2.45
N GLN A 84 11.34 4.29 3.63
CA GLN A 84 12.51 3.64 4.22
C GLN A 84 12.13 2.42 5.07
N ALA A 85 11.02 2.50 5.78
CA ALA A 85 10.57 1.45 6.68
C ALA A 85 9.06 1.48 6.86
N LEU A 86 8.50 0.30 7.15
CA LEU A 86 7.11 0.13 7.55
C LEU A 86 7.04 -0.24 9.03
N GLY A 87 6.03 0.30 9.71
CA GLY A 87 5.64 -0.07 11.06
C GLY A 87 4.23 -0.59 11.06
N LYS A 88 3.98 -1.59 11.92
CA LYS A 88 2.67 -2.20 12.08
C LYS A 88 2.28 -2.24 13.56
N ALA A 89 1.01 -1.94 13.85
CA ALA A 89 0.35 -2.30 15.10
C ALA A 89 -0.97 -3.04 14.79
N ILE A 90 -1.30 -4.03 15.61
CA ILE A 90 -2.59 -4.74 15.62
C ILE A 90 -3.19 -4.56 17.01
N SER A 91 -4.52 -4.46 17.09
CA SER A 91 -5.24 -4.48 18.36
C SER A 91 -4.99 -5.77 19.15
N HIS A 92 -5.13 -5.72 20.48
CA HIS A 92 -4.88 -6.88 21.33
C HIS A 92 -5.77 -8.08 20.99
N GLU A 93 -7.05 -7.84 20.68
CA GLU A 93 -8.03 -8.88 20.34
C GLU A 93 -7.70 -9.61 19.03
N LYS A 94 -7.14 -8.90 18.05
CA LYS A 94 -6.76 -9.46 16.74
C LYS A 94 -5.28 -9.83 16.65
N SER A 95 -4.52 -9.70 17.74
CA SER A 95 -3.13 -10.10 17.76
C SER A 95 -3.05 -11.61 17.59
N PRO A 96 -2.50 -12.14 16.50
CA PRO A 96 -2.45 -13.58 16.31
C PRO A 96 -1.56 -14.22 17.40
N GLU A 97 -2.08 -15.25 18.08
CA GLU A 97 -1.27 -16.09 18.97
C GLU A 97 -0.29 -16.96 18.17
N ASN A 98 -0.55 -17.22 16.88
CA ASN A 98 0.37 -17.82 15.91
C ASN A 98 0.08 -17.36 14.46
N ASP A 99 1.17 -17.27 13.69
CA ASP A 99 1.31 -17.20 12.22
C ASP A 99 0.94 -15.92 11.46
N LEU A 100 1.89 -14.97 11.47
CA LEU A 100 2.09 -14.05 10.36
C LEU A 100 2.60 -14.85 9.15
N ILE A 101 1.74 -15.13 8.17
CA ILE A 101 2.17 -15.83 6.95
C ILE A 101 2.88 -14.82 6.05
N VAL A 102 4.19 -14.99 5.89
CA VAL A 102 5.02 -14.24 4.96
C VAL A 102 5.32 -15.14 3.78
N GLU A 103 4.57 -14.98 2.70
CA GLU A 103 4.90 -15.66 1.45
C GLU A 103 5.90 -14.83 0.67
N ARG A 104 7.16 -15.29 0.68
CA ARG A 104 8.17 -14.80 -0.24
C ARG A 104 8.00 -15.57 -1.56
N THR A 105 7.41 -14.93 -2.56
CA THR A 105 7.37 -15.50 -3.91
C THR A 105 8.81 -15.56 -4.43
N SER A 106 9.38 -16.77 -4.53
CA SER A 106 10.83 -17.06 -4.57
C SER A 106 11.63 -16.55 -5.78
N ASN A 107 11.05 -15.66 -6.59
CA ASN A 107 11.69 -14.98 -7.71
C ASN A 107 11.21 -13.54 -7.93
N LYS A 108 10.35 -13.01 -7.05
CA LYS A 108 9.81 -11.64 -7.17
C LYS A 108 10.22 -10.82 -5.97
N SER A 109 10.49 -9.55 -6.21
CA SER A 109 10.74 -8.54 -5.18
C SER A 109 9.47 -8.18 -4.39
N SER A 110 8.46 -9.05 -4.41
CA SER A 110 7.16 -8.88 -3.79
C SER A 110 7.01 -9.82 -2.60
N VAL A 111 6.45 -9.29 -1.52
CA VAL A 111 6.09 -10.01 -0.30
C VAL A 111 4.61 -9.78 -0.06
N VAL A 112 3.87 -10.85 0.21
CA VAL A 112 2.48 -10.75 0.67
C VAL A 112 2.45 -11.12 2.14
N VAL A 113 1.83 -10.26 2.94
CA VAL A 113 1.63 -10.44 4.37
C VAL A 113 0.14 -10.58 4.61
N THR A 114 -0.26 -11.76 5.05
CA THR A 114 -1.65 -12.05 5.39
C THR A 114 -1.82 -11.92 6.89
N LEU A 115 -2.75 -11.05 7.30
CA LEU A 115 -3.19 -10.89 8.69
C LEU A 115 -4.59 -11.50 8.79
N PRO A 116 -4.73 -12.72 9.36
CA PRO A 116 -6.01 -13.40 9.46
C PRO A 116 -7.09 -12.49 10.06
N GLU A 117 -8.25 -12.45 9.42
CA GLU A 117 -9.41 -11.63 9.83
C GLU A 117 -9.17 -10.10 9.92
N VAL A 118 -8.03 -9.61 9.44
CA VAL A 118 -7.67 -8.19 9.53
C VAL A 118 -7.46 -7.58 8.14
N ALA A 119 -6.46 -8.06 7.39
CA ALA A 119 -6.14 -7.53 6.06
C ALA A 119 -5.07 -8.38 5.34
N GLU A 120 -5.01 -8.27 4.01
CA GLU A 120 -3.84 -8.71 3.23
C GLU A 120 -3.07 -7.49 2.73
N ILE A 121 -1.74 -7.53 2.84
CA ILE A 121 -0.82 -6.46 2.44
C ILE A 121 0.17 -7.00 1.42
N SER A 122 0.18 -6.42 0.23
CA SER A 122 1.16 -6.69 -0.81
C SER A 122 2.21 -5.58 -0.83
N VAL A 123 3.48 -5.96 -0.68
CA VAL A 123 4.63 -5.06 -0.70
C VAL A 123 5.58 -5.47 -1.81
N ASN A 124 5.68 -4.66 -2.86
CA ASN A 124 6.58 -4.89 -3.97
C ASN A 124 7.77 -3.91 -3.93
N MET A 125 8.95 -4.44 -3.62
CA MET A 125 10.22 -3.71 -3.66
C MET A 125 10.67 -3.53 -5.11
N VAL A 126 11.06 -2.33 -5.50
CA VAL A 126 11.48 -2.01 -6.87
C VAL A 126 12.89 -1.44 -6.82
N PRO A 127 13.92 -2.25 -7.13
CA PRO A 127 15.29 -1.77 -7.21
C PRO A 127 15.45 -0.73 -8.31
N VAL A 128 16.09 0.39 -7.98
CA VAL A 128 16.41 1.44 -8.97
C VAL A 128 17.61 1.00 -9.80
N ARG A 129 17.47 1.05 -11.14
CA ARG A 129 18.57 0.73 -12.06
C ARG A 129 19.43 1.97 -12.27
N LYS A 130 20.71 1.76 -12.60
CA LYS A 130 21.65 2.85 -12.92
C LYS A 130 21.16 3.74 -14.07
N GLU A 131 20.48 3.14 -15.06
CA GLU A 131 19.94 3.89 -16.19
C GLU A 131 18.76 4.78 -15.77
N ASP A 132 17.85 4.25 -14.95
CA ASP A 132 16.72 5.02 -14.42
C ASP A 132 17.23 6.17 -13.55
N ASP A 133 18.23 5.90 -12.71
CA ASP A 133 18.88 6.91 -11.88
C ASP A 133 19.58 7.99 -12.72
N ARG A 134 20.24 7.61 -13.82
CA ARG A 134 20.87 8.57 -14.75
C ARG A 134 19.85 9.49 -15.42
N ILE A 135 18.70 8.95 -15.83
CA ILE A 135 17.65 9.71 -16.53
C ILE A 135 16.92 10.64 -15.56
N HIS A 136 16.62 10.18 -14.35
CA HIS A 136 15.77 10.89 -13.41
C HIS A 136 16.53 11.60 -12.29
N ASN A 137 17.83 11.34 -12.15
CA ASN A 137 18.72 11.89 -11.12
C ASN A 137 18.18 11.64 -9.70
N TYR A 138 17.84 10.38 -9.38
CA TYR A 138 17.27 10.03 -8.07
C TYR A 138 18.33 10.06 -6.95
N GLN A 139 19.56 9.64 -7.26
CA GLN A 139 20.71 9.55 -6.37
C GLN A 139 20.47 8.63 -5.16
N ILE A 140 19.62 7.61 -5.33
CA ILE A 140 19.23 6.70 -4.25
C ILE A 140 20.40 5.77 -3.89
N PRO A 141 20.64 5.52 -2.58
CA PRO A 141 21.67 4.57 -2.15
C PRO A 141 21.51 3.18 -2.78
N SER A 142 22.63 2.51 -3.05
CA SER A 142 22.66 1.24 -3.80
C SER A 142 21.98 0.06 -3.09
N ASP A 143 21.82 0.16 -1.77
CA ASP A 143 21.15 -0.80 -0.89
C ASP A 143 19.66 -0.50 -0.69
N ASP A 144 19.16 0.63 -1.21
CA ASP A 144 17.79 1.09 -1.06
C ASP A 144 16.94 0.83 -2.34
N CYS A 145 15.62 0.93 -2.21
CA CYS A 145 14.68 0.67 -3.30
C CYS A 145 13.34 1.40 -3.10
N PHE A 146 12.53 1.48 -4.15
CA PHE A 146 11.14 1.90 -4.00
C PHE A 146 10.27 0.77 -3.47
N ALA A 147 9.11 1.12 -2.94
CA ALA A 147 8.09 0.17 -2.52
C ALA A 147 6.74 0.56 -3.12
N HIS A 148 6.05 -0.40 -3.72
CA HIS A 148 4.64 -0.31 -4.04
C HIS A 148 3.84 -1.11 -3.03
N LEU A 149 2.78 -0.50 -2.50
CA LEU A 149 1.94 -1.09 -1.47
C LEU A 149 0.51 -1.21 -1.96
N ARG A 150 -0.11 -2.35 -1.67
CA ARG A 150 -1.53 -2.58 -1.92
C ARG A 150 -2.14 -3.33 -0.74
N PHE A 151 -3.34 -2.92 -0.35
CA PHE A 151 -4.07 -3.48 0.78
C PHE A 151 -5.38 -4.12 0.29
N TYR A 152 -5.83 -5.16 0.96
CA TYR A 152 -7.10 -5.84 0.74
C TYR A 152 -7.77 -6.16 2.08
N GLY A 153 -9.10 -6.23 2.10
CA GLY A 153 -9.87 -6.61 3.30
C GLY A 153 -9.97 -5.52 4.38
N LEU A 154 -9.66 -4.27 4.06
CA LEU A 154 -9.82 -3.13 4.98
C LEU A 154 -11.30 -2.82 5.24
N SER A 155 -11.63 -2.26 6.40
CA SER A 155 -12.99 -1.86 6.76
C SER A 155 -13.46 -0.64 5.96
N SER A 156 -14.77 -0.40 5.95
CA SER A 156 -15.35 0.81 5.34
C SER A 156 -15.05 2.10 6.10
N LYS A 157 -14.51 2.00 7.33
CA LYS A 157 -14.16 3.13 8.21
C LYS A 157 -12.65 3.44 8.19
N VAL A 158 -11.89 2.77 7.31
CA VAL A 158 -10.44 2.87 7.27
C VAL A 158 -9.94 4.27 6.86
N GLU A 159 -9.04 4.81 7.65
CA GLU A 159 -8.38 6.11 7.46
C GLU A 159 -6.92 5.95 7.05
N GLY A 160 -6.25 7.06 6.73
CA GLY A 160 -4.83 7.07 6.34
C GLY A 160 -4.61 7.69 4.97
N VAL A 161 -3.34 7.91 4.62
CA VAL A 161 -2.94 8.43 3.31
C VAL A 161 -3.47 7.53 2.18
N LEU A 162 -3.48 6.22 2.41
CA LEU A 162 -3.95 5.21 1.46
C LEU A 162 -5.32 4.65 1.85
N GLY A 163 -5.56 4.53 3.16
CA GLY A 163 -6.76 3.91 3.70
C GLY A 163 -8.04 4.52 3.14
N ARG A 164 -8.16 5.86 3.12
CA ARG A 164 -9.41 6.49 2.68
C ARG A 164 -9.88 6.11 1.29
N ILE A 165 -8.97 5.76 0.37
CA ILE A 165 -9.33 5.36 -1.00
C ILE A 165 -10.00 3.97 -1.05
N TYR A 166 -9.93 3.22 0.03
CA TYR A 166 -10.65 1.96 0.19
C TYR A 166 -12.06 2.15 0.79
N GLN A 167 -12.43 3.37 1.23
CA GLN A 167 -13.80 3.64 1.65
C GLN A 167 -14.73 3.71 0.43
N PRO A 168 -15.93 3.09 0.46
CA PRO A 168 -16.86 3.08 -0.68
C PRO A 168 -17.27 4.46 -1.19
N ASP A 169 -17.42 5.44 -0.31
CA ASP A 169 -17.90 6.79 -0.65
C ASP A 169 -16.76 7.79 -0.93
N PHE A 170 -15.50 7.35 -0.85
CA PHE A 170 -14.36 8.25 -1.01
C PHE A 170 -14.13 8.58 -2.48
N LYS A 171 -14.24 9.86 -2.80
CA LYS A 171 -13.86 10.38 -4.11
C LYS A 171 -12.38 10.71 -4.11
N ASN A 172 -11.61 9.94 -4.88
CA ASN A 172 -10.18 10.17 -5.01
C ASN A 172 -9.88 11.58 -5.56
N PRO A 173 -9.17 12.43 -4.80
CA PRO A 173 -8.85 13.78 -5.27
C PRO A 173 -7.80 13.78 -6.40
N ALA A 174 -7.11 12.66 -6.63
CA ALA A 174 -6.20 12.49 -7.75
C ALA A 174 -6.99 12.51 -9.07
N LYS A 175 -6.74 13.53 -9.90
CA LYS A 175 -7.40 13.66 -11.20
C LYS A 175 -6.90 12.57 -12.17
N PRO A 176 -7.78 11.74 -12.74
CA PRO A 176 -7.41 10.80 -13.79
C PRO A 176 -6.78 11.53 -14.98
N GLY A 177 -5.70 10.97 -15.55
CA GLY A 177 -5.03 11.53 -16.72
C GLY A 177 -4.05 12.68 -16.44
N VAL A 178 -3.91 13.15 -15.19
CA VAL A 178 -2.84 14.10 -14.81
C VAL A 178 -1.54 13.33 -14.59
N ALA A 179 -0.45 13.80 -15.18
CA ALA A 179 0.88 13.26 -14.90
C ALA A 179 1.25 13.53 -13.43
N MET A 180 1.43 12.46 -12.65
CA MET A 180 1.79 12.48 -11.22
C MET A 180 0.82 13.26 -10.32
N PRO A 181 -0.41 12.76 -10.07
CA PRO A 181 -1.34 13.42 -9.17
C PRO A 181 -0.88 13.22 -7.71
N VAL A 182 -0.54 14.32 -7.05
CA VAL A 182 -0.08 14.32 -5.65
C VAL A 182 -1.24 14.52 -4.69
N VAL A 183 -1.40 13.60 -3.74
CA VAL A 183 -2.39 13.68 -2.66
C VAL A 183 -1.75 14.35 -1.43
N ARG A 184 -2.49 15.27 -0.81
CA ARG A 184 -2.10 15.88 0.47
C ARG A 184 -2.62 15.05 1.64
N GLY A 185 -1.90 15.08 2.75
CA GLY A 185 -2.29 14.40 3.98
C GLY A 185 -1.29 14.51 5.13
N GLU A 186 -0.20 15.28 4.95
CA GLU A 186 0.89 15.41 5.91
C GLU A 186 0.37 15.78 7.30
N ASP A 187 -0.40 16.86 7.43
CA ASP A 187 -0.88 17.35 8.73
C ASP A 187 -1.84 16.38 9.43
N LYS A 188 -2.60 15.59 8.65
CA LYS A 188 -3.63 14.68 9.19
C LYS A 188 -3.08 13.35 9.64
N TYR A 189 -2.07 12.85 8.94
CA TYR A 189 -1.57 11.48 9.09
C TYR A 189 -0.17 11.40 9.66
N ARG A 190 0.46 12.52 10.01
CA ARG A 190 1.75 12.50 10.69
C ARG A 190 1.64 11.83 12.04
N THR A 191 2.54 10.89 12.31
CA THR A 191 2.68 10.23 13.61
C THR A 191 4.02 10.61 14.25
N THR A 192 4.12 10.56 15.58
CA THR A 192 5.39 10.80 16.26
C THR A 192 6.38 9.66 16.03
N LEU A 193 5.90 8.42 16.11
CA LEU A 193 6.70 7.22 15.99
C LEU A 193 6.19 6.33 14.86
N LEU A 194 7.05 5.39 14.44
CA LEU A 194 6.73 4.46 13.37
C LEU A 194 5.62 3.47 13.77
N VAL A 195 5.30 3.30 15.04
CA VAL A 195 4.22 2.40 15.50
C VAL A 195 3.15 3.07 16.35
N SER A 196 3.19 4.40 16.46
CA SER A 196 2.12 5.13 17.14
C SER A 196 0.92 5.33 16.21
N ALA A 197 -0.25 5.52 16.81
CA ALA A 197 -1.49 5.88 16.12
C ALA A 197 -1.97 7.28 16.52
N ASP A 198 -1.03 8.17 16.89
CA ASP A 198 -1.28 9.51 17.42
C ASP A 198 -1.52 10.58 16.34
N CYS A 199 -1.95 10.17 15.14
CA CYS A 199 -2.27 11.10 14.08
C CYS A 199 -3.69 11.67 14.22
N SER A 200 -3.92 12.87 13.70
CA SER A 200 -5.19 13.59 13.89
C SER A 200 -6.42 12.91 13.29
N SER A 201 -6.23 12.01 12.31
CA SER A 201 -7.32 11.26 11.67
C SER A 201 -7.16 9.75 11.82
N CYS A 202 -6.27 9.29 12.70
CA CYS A 202 -6.10 7.85 12.98
C CYS A 202 -7.29 7.34 13.79
N VAL A 203 -7.76 6.14 13.49
CA VAL A 203 -8.91 5.48 14.13
C VAL A 203 -8.55 4.17 14.83
N PHE A 204 -7.27 3.79 14.82
CA PHE A 204 -6.79 2.56 15.44
C PHE A 204 -7.05 2.52 16.96
N SER A 205 -7.61 1.38 17.42
CA SER A 205 -7.89 1.12 18.83
C SER A 205 -7.04 -0.03 19.37
N PRO A 206 -6.05 0.24 20.24
CA PRO A 206 -5.21 -0.81 20.82
C PRO A 206 -5.98 -1.83 21.66
N ALA A 207 -7.04 -1.38 22.33
CA ALA A 207 -7.88 -2.21 23.20
C ALA A 207 -8.81 -3.17 22.43
N GLY A 208 -8.86 -3.05 21.10
CA GLY A 208 -9.94 -3.64 20.30
C GLY A 208 -11.23 -2.82 20.44
N VAL A 209 -12.10 -2.90 19.44
CA VAL A 209 -13.49 -2.45 19.57
C VAL A 209 -14.32 -3.71 19.59
N VAL A 210 -15.06 -3.94 20.68
CA VAL A 210 -16.14 -4.92 20.71
C VAL A 210 -17.26 -4.37 19.85
N ASP A 211 -17.17 -4.56 18.53
CA ASP A 211 -18.15 -3.96 17.63
C ASP A 211 -19.46 -4.75 17.72
N GLN A 212 -20.52 -4.06 18.13
CA GLN A 212 -21.89 -4.50 17.92
C GLN A 212 -22.14 -4.55 16.42
N LYS A 213 -22.02 -5.75 15.83
CA LYS A 213 -22.52 -6.14 14.49
C LYS A 213 -22.44 -5.03 13.43
N ASP A 214 -21.28 -4.84 12.82
CA ASP A 214 -21.23 -4.45 11.41
C ASP A 214 -21.47 -5.72 10.57
N SER A 215 -22.75 -6.04 10.41
CA SER A 215 -23.24 -7.09 9.52
C SER A 215 -23.12 -6.63 8.07
N LEU A 216 -21.92 -6.72 7.50
CA LEU A 216 -21.74 -6.77 6.05
C LEU A 216 -20.83 -7.94 5.72
N VAL A 217 -21.36 -9.14 5.96
CA VAL A 217 -21.02 -10.31 5.17
C VAL A 217 -21.36 -9.91 3.72
N MET A 218 -20.35 -9.54 2.92
CA MET A 218 -20.47 -9.74 1.48
C MET A 218 -20.47 -11.24 1.30
N GLU A 219 -21.68 -11.81 1.36
CA GLU A 219 -21.96 -13.12 0.85
C GLU A 219 -21.60 -13.04 -0.64
N TYR A 220 -20.40 -13.51 -0.99
CA TYR A 220 -20.14 -13.97 -2.34
C TYR A 220 -21.13 -15.11 -2.54
N GLY A 221 -22.33 -14.75 -3.00
CA GLY A 221 -23.36 -15.70 -3.38
C GLY A 221 -22.70 -16.70 -4.30
N MET A 222 -22.72 -17.96 -3.89
CA MET A 222 -22.36 -19.09 -4.73
C MET A 222 -23.26 -18.99 -5.98
N LEU A 223 -22.69 -18.52 -7.08
CA LEU A 223 -23.39 -18.38 -8.36
C LEU A 223 -23.59 -19.78 -8.93
N ASP A 224 -24.77 -20.34 -8.67
CA ASP A 224 -25.20 -21.60 -9.25
C ASP A 224 -25.67 -21.37 -10.69
N CYS A 225 -24.82 -21.67 -11.69
CA CYS A 225 -25.17 -21.59 -13.12
C CYS A 225 -26.13 -22.74 -13.57
N ALA A 226 -26.84 -23.41 -12.66
CA ALA A 226 -27.78 -24.50 -12.97
C ALA A 226 -29.20 -24.04 -13.36
N GLY A 227 -29.55 -22.75 -13.14
CA GLY A 227 -30.89 -22.23 -13.40
C GLY A 227 -30.98 -21.35 -14.66
N GLY A 228 -31.69 -21.82 -15.69
CA GLY A 228 -32.03 -21.00 -16.85
C GLY A 228 -33.07 -19.93 -16.49
N ALA A 229 -32.66 -18.67 -16.43
CA ALA A 229 -33.56 -17.53 -16.29
C ALA A 229 -33.43 -16.60 -17.50
N THR A 230 -34.53 -16.47 -18.23
CA THR A 230 -34.75 -15.59 -19.37
C THR A 230 -35.03 -14.16 -18.91
N GLY A 231 -34.22 -13.19 -19.36
CA GLY A 231 -34.62 -11.79 -19.46
C GLY A 231 -33.74 -10.79 -18.70
N GLY A 232 -32.91 -10.04 -19.43
CA GLY A 232 -32.18 -8.86 -18.95
C GLY A 232 -30.67 -9.05 -18.83
N ASN A 233 -29.90 -8.10 -19.38
CA ASN A 233 -28.44 -8.12 -19.61
C ASN A 233 -27.62 -8.88 -18.53
N GLY A 234 -27.30 -10.15 -18.83
CA GLY A 234 -26.70 -11.10 -17.90
C GLY A 234 -25.22 -11.41 -18.16
N ILE A 235 -24.54 -11.78 -17.07
CA ILE A 235 -23.17 -12.31 -17.04
C ILE A 235 -23.12 -13.63 -17.85
N VAL A 236 -22.14 -13.75 -18.74
CA VAL A 236 -21.94 -14.96 -19.56
C VAL A 236 -21.11 -15.98 -18.78
N CYS A 237 -21.71 -17.05 -18.26
CA CYS A 237 -20.97 -18.23 -17.79
C CYS A 237 -20.33 -18.89 -19.03
N ARG A 238 -18.99 -18.97 -19.12
CA ARG A 238 -18.30 -19.76 -20.15
C ARG A 238 -18.31 -21.24 -19.74
N LYS A 239 -18.66 -22.13 -20.67
CA LYS A 239 -18.43 -23.58 -20.56
C LYS A 239 -16.94 -23.90 -20.65
#